data_AF-A0A815PTB4-F1
#
_entry.id   AF-A0A815PTB4-F1
#
_cell.length_a   1.000
_cell.length_b   1.000
_cell.length_c   1.000
_cell.angle_alpha   90.00
_cell.angle_beta   90.00
_cell.angle_gamma   90.00
#
_symmetry.space_group_name_H-M   'P 1'
#
loop_
_entity.id
_entity.type
_entity.pdbx_description
1 polymer ?
#
loop_
_entity_poly.entity_id
_entity_poly.type
_entity_poly.pdbx_seq_one_letter_code
_entity_poly.pdbx_strand_id
1 'polypeptide(L)'
;MIKLKNVFNELEILAAIFAAVVHDVNHPGLTNQFLIKTKDDLAILYNNESVLENHHIAVAFKLLQADERNIFSNLTTEQMKTLRKRVVDMVLATDMSKHMTLLADFQKLVAANKTSGNNIYSKWIDRLMEEFWKQGDAERDLGLEISPMCVRSATTKDKHQIGFIKSFVHPLWETWAGLVHPDANTILETLERNRDWHEVRLAALTSSPTDNSSSSITATTTIVTNNSLSDHAKQD
;
A
#
# COMPACT_ATOMS: atom_id res chain seq x y z
N MET A 1 4.82 13.83 28.35
CA MET A 1 5.74 13.09 27.44
C MET A 1 5.80 11.65 27.92
N ILE A 2 5.38 10.69 27.10
CA ILE A 2 5.15 9.30 27.54
C ILE A 2 6.32 8.44 27.05
N LYS A 3 7.07 7.87 27.98
CA LYS A 3 8.04 6.79 27.68
C LYS A 3 7.33 5.46 27.87
N LEU A 4 7.31 4.61 26.85
CA LEU A 4 6.59 3.33 26.86
C LEU A 4 7.23 2.26 27.77
N LYS A 5 8.45 2.50 28.26
CA LYS A 5 9.14 1.61 29.20
C LYS A 5 8.30 1.45 30.48
N ASN A 6 7.97 0.21 30.80
CA ASN A 6 7.12 -0.19 31.94
C ASN A 6 5.64 0.27 31.85
N VAL A 7 5.15 0.70 30.67
CA VAL A 7 3.72 0.99 30.46
C VAL A 7 2.91 -0.29 30.26
N PHE A 8 3.48 -1.26 29.54
CA PHE A 8 2.83 -2.54 29.24
C PHE A 8 3.35 -3.65 30.15
N ASN A 9 2.46 -4.57 30.52
CA ASN A 9 2.84 -5.80 31.22
C ASN A 9 3.30 -6.89 30.23
N GLU A 10 3.91 -7.96 30.75
CA GLU A 10 4.48 -9.05 29.93
C GLU A 10 3.43 -9.74 29.04
N LEU A 11 2.18 -9.87 29.51
CA LEU A 11 1.09 -10.49 28.74
C LEU A 11 0.63 -9.59 27.58
N GLU A 12 0.68 -8.27 27.75
CA GLU A 12 0.41 -7.29 26.69
C GLU A 12 1.51 -7.28 25.63
N ILE A 13 2.78 -7.34 26.05
CA ILE A 13 3.92 -7.46 25.15
C ILE A 13 3.85 -8.78 24.37
N LEU A 14 3.57 -9.90 25.04
CA LEU A 14 3.38 -11.22 24.42
C LEU A 14 2.21 -11.20 23.41
N ALA A 15 1.08 -10.60 23.78
CA ALA A 15 -0.06 -10.45 22.87
C ALA A 15 0.29 -9.63 21.63
N ALA A 16 1.04 -8.52 21.78
CA ALA A 16 1.43 -7.66 20.66
C ALA A 16 2.39 -8.36 19.70
N ILE A 17 3.40 -9.07 20.23
CA ILE A 17 4.33 -9.88 19.44
C ILE A 17 3.59 -11.01 18.72
N PHE A 18 2.72 -11.74 19.42
CA PHE A 18 1.97 -12.84 18.81
C PHE A 18 1.00 -12.34 17.73
N ALA A 19 0.29 -11.23 17.97
CA ALA A 19 -0.56 -10.60 16.97
C ALA A 19 0.23 -10.21 15.71
N ALA A 20 1.39 -9.58 15.87
CA ALA A 20 2.26 -9.22 14.75
C ALA A 20 2.74 -10.46 13.94
N VAL A 21 3.03 -11.58 14.61
CA VAL A 21 3.41 -12.84 13.94
C VAL A 21 2.26 -13.45 13.14
N VAL A 22 1.02 -13.36 13.62
CA VAL A 22 -0.13 -14.07 13.01
C VAL A 22 -1.05 -13.20 12.15
N HIS A 23 -0.84 -11.88 12.07
CA HIS A 23 -1.81 -10.96 11.46
C HIS A 23 -2.18 -11.29 10.00
N ASP A 24 -1.27 -11.90 9.23
CA ASP A 24 -1.46 -12.30 7.82
C ASP A 24 -1.41 -13.84 7.62
N VAL A 25 -1.58 -14.65 8.67
CA VAL A 25 -1.38 -16.11 8.56
C VAL A 25 -2.40 -16.73 7.60
N ASN A 26 -1.93 -17.49 6.61
CA ASN A 26 -2.76 -18.10 5.56
C ASN A 26 -3.47 -17.08 4.63
N HIS A 27 -2.85 -15.92 4.39
CA HIS A 27 -3.33 -14.93 3.42
C HIS A 27 -3.23 -15.43 1.96
N PRO A 28 -4.32 -15.35 1.15
CA PRO A 28 -4.38 -15.93 -0.20
C PRO A 28 -3.73 -15.07 -1.30
N GLY A 29 -3.28 -13.85 -0.96
CA GLY A 29 -2.75 -12.88 -1.93
C GLY A 29 -3.83 -12.03 -2.64
N LEU A 30 -5.05 -12.03 -2.11
CA LEU A 30 -6.22 -11.29 -2.61
C LEU A 30 -6.71 -10.32 -1.53
N THR A 31 -7.49 -9.31 -1.89
CA THR A 31 -8.03 -8.33 -0.92
C THR A 31 -9.43 -8.73 -0.42
N ASN A 32 -9.82 -8.25 0.77
CA ASN A 32 -11.19 -8.38 1.29
C ASN A 32 -12.26 -8.03 0.22
N GLN A 33 -12.10 -6.89 -0.48
CA GLN A 33 -13.05 -6.46 -1.50
C GLN A 33 -13.11 -7.41 -2.72
N PHE A 34 -12.01 -8.06 -3.09
CA PHE A 34 -12.00 -9.08 -4.14
C PHE A 34 -12.84 -10.29 -3.72
N LEU A 35 -12.56 -10.85 -2.54
CA LEU A 35 -13.28 -12.01 -1.98
C LEU A 35 -14.79 -11.77 -1.88
N ILE A 36 -15.19 -10.56 -1.44
CA ILE A 36 -16.59 -10.13 -1.38
C ILE A 36 -17.21 -10.06 -2.79
N LYS A 37 -16.54 -9.43 -3.76
CA LYS A 37 -17.02 -9.31 -5.14
C LYS A 37 -17.14 -10.68 -5.84
N THR A 38 -16.25 -11.64 -5.54
CA THR A 38 -16.29 -13.00 -6.11
C THR A 38 -17.20 -13.97 -5.35
N LYS A 39 -17.79 -13.56 -4.22
CA LYS A 39 -18.58 -14.42 -3.31
C LYS A 39 -17.77 -15.63 -2.82
N ASP A 40 -16.52 -15.39 -2.45
CA ASP A 40 -15.63 -16.40 -1.88
C ASP A 40 -16.21 -16.96 -0.56
N ASP A 41 -15.96 -18.23 -0.26
CA ASP A 41 -16.45 -18.91 0.93
C ASP A 41 -16.04 -18.17 2.22
N LEU A 42 -14.85 -17.55 2.27
CA LEU A 42 -14.41 -16.75 3.41
C LEU A 42 -15.26 -15.47 3.57
N ALA A 43 -15.60 -14.80 2.46
CA ALA A 43 -16.42 -13.60 2.50
C ALA A 43 -17.85 -13.92 2.96
N ILE A 44 -18.39 -15.07 2.54
CA ILE A 44 -19.68 -15.59 3.04
C ILE A 44 -19.58 -15.93 4.54
N LEU A 45 -18.55 -16.68 4.94
CA LEU A 45 -18.33 -17.13 6.33
C LEU A 45 -18.21 -15.96 7.32
N TYR A 46 -17.49 -14.91 6.93
CA TYR A 46 -17.28 -13.71 7.76
C TYR A 46 -18.24 -12.56 7.42
N ASN A 47 -19.30 -12.84 6.66
CA ASN A 47 -20.37 -11.88 6.35
C ASN A 47 -19.86 -10.55 5.76
N ASN A 48 -18.81 -10.61 4.96
CA ASN A 48 -18.09 -9.48 4.34
C ASN A 48 -17.36 -8.53 5.30
N GLU A 49 -17.33 -8.79 6.61
CA GLU A 49 -16.71 -7.93 7.63
C GLU A 49 -15.31 -8.42 8.01
N SER A 50 -14.27 -7.61 7.74
CA SER A 50 -12.85 -7.92 8.01
C SER A 50 -12.48 -9.37 7.70
N VAL A 51 -12.78 -9.78 6.47
CA VAL A 51 -12.85 -11.20 6.05
C VAL A 51 -11.53 -11.93 6.30
N LEU A 52 -10.42 -11.32 5.87
CA LEU A 52 -9.08 -11.88 6.01
C LEU A 52 -8.60 -11.80 7.46
N GLU A 53 -8.81 -10.69 8.15
CA GLU A 53 -8.36 -10.50 9.53
C GLU A 53 -9.04 -11.49 10.49
N ASN A 54 -10.34 -11.76 10.29
CA ASN A 54 -11.06 -12.83 11.00
C ASN A 54 -10.52 -14.23 10.66
N HIS A 55 -10.16 -14.49 9.40
CA HIS A 55 -9.55 -15.75 8.96
C HIS A 55 -8.18 -15.98 9.59
N HIS A 56 -7.32 -14.95 9.63
CA HIS A 56 -5.99 -15.00 10.24
C HIS A 56 -6.08 -15.36 11.73
N ILE A 57 -7.00 -14.71 12.46
CA ILE A 57 -7.34 -15.06 13.85
C ILE A 57 -7.81 -16.52 13.97
N ALA A 58 -8.75 -16.95 13.13
CA ALA A 58 -9.30 -18.30 13.20
C ALA A 58 -8.24 -19.38 12.97
N VAL A 59 -7.38 -19.20 11.97
CA VAL A 59 -6.26 -20.11 11.65
C VAL A 59 -5.25 -20.12 12.80
N ALA A 60 -4.81 -18.96 13.28
CA ALA A 60 -3.83 -18.84 14.36
C ALA A 60 -4.25 -19.61 15.63
N PHE A 61 -5.48 -19.40 16.08
CA PHE A 61 -5.98 -20.07 17.29
C PHE A 61 -6.37 -21.53 17.06
N LYS A 62 -6.69 -21.95 15.84
CA LYS A 62 -6.88 -23.37 15.49
C LYS A 62 -5.56 -24.14 15.54
N LEU A 63 -4.45 -23.54 15.09
CA LEU A 63 -3.12 -24.15 15.17
C LEU A 63 -2.66 -24.40 16.62
N LEU A 64 -3.09 -23.54 17.56
CA LEU A 64 -2.83 -23.67 18.99
C LEU A 64 -3.67 -24.74 19.71
N GLN A 65 -4.68 -25.33 19.06
CA GLN A 65 -5.50 -26.41 19.67
C GLN A 65 -4.80 -27.77 19.69
N ALA A 66 -3.70 -27.93 18.95
CA ALA A 66 -2.89 -29.13 19.03
C ALA A 66 -1.89 -29.00 20.19
N ASP A 67 -1.91 -29.93 21.14
CA ASP A 67 -1.13 -29.84 22.39
C ASP A 67 0.37 -29.66 22.12
N GLU A 68 0.94 -30.34 21.10
CA GLU A 68 2.35 -30.20 20.75
C GLU A 68 2.75 -28.82 20.18
N ARG A 69 1.77 -27.97 19.84
CA ARG A 69 1.93 -26.63 19.27
C ARG A 69 1.42 -25.51 20.19
N ASN A 70 0.83 -25.85 21.34
CA ASN A 70 0.27 -24.88 22.26
C ASN A 70 1.36 -24.20 23.11
N ILE A 71 1.98 -23.16 22.54
CA ILE A 71 2.96 -22.30 23.22
C ILE A 71 2.39 -21.53 24.43
N PHE A 72 1.06 -21.57 24.65
CA PHE A 72 0.35 -20.94 25.75
C PHE A 72 -0.19 -21.93 26.78
N SER A 73 0.21 -23.20 26.72
CA SER A 73 -0.20 -24.29 27.63
C SER A 73 0.00 -23.99 29.12
N ASN A 74 1.00 -23.16 29.47
CA ASN A 74 1.27 -22.74 30.85
C ASN A 74 0.51 -21.47 31.30
N LEU A 75 -0.30 -20.83 30.43
CA LEU A 75 -1.13 -19.70 30.82
C LEU A 75 -2.37 -20.16 31.58
N THR A 76 -2.74 -19.43 32.63
CA THR A 76 -4.05 -19.60 33.27
C THR A 76 -5.19 -19.23 32.31
N THR A 77 -6.39 -19.77 32.54
CA THR A 77 -7.58 -19.51 31.72
C THR A 77 -7.86 -18.02 31.52
N GLU A 78 -7.72 -17.19 32.57
CA GLU A 78 -7.94 -15.74 32.48
C GLU A 78 -6.80 -15.01 31.75
N GLN A 79 -5.54 -15.46 31.87
CA GLN A 79 -4.45 -14.94 31.04
C GLN A 79 -4.68 -15.27 29.56
N MET A 80 -5.07 -16.52 29.24
CA MET A 80 -5.34 -16.93 27.86
C MET A 80 -6.53 -16.19 27.25
N LYS A 81 -7.60 -15.96 28.02
CA LYS A 81 -8.75 -15.13 27.64
C LYS A 81 -8.36 -13.66 27.38
N THR A 82 -7.51 -13.10 28.25
CA THR A 82 -6.98 -11.73 28.10
C THR A 82 -6.07 -11.61 26.87
N LEU A 83 -5.14 -12.56 26.70
CA LEU A 83 -4.27 -12.66 25.52
C LEU A 83 -5.10 -12.75 24.24
N ARG A 84 -6.05 -13.70 24.18
CA ARG A 84 -6.93 -13.89 23.02
C ARG A 84 -7.68 -12.61 22.68
N LYS A 85 -8.29 -11.93 23.67
CA LYS A 85 -8.99 -10.66 23.42
C LYS A 85 -8.05 -9.62 22.80
N ARG A 86 -6.87 -9.41 23.38
CA ARG A 86 -5.89 -8.43 22.89
C ARG A 86 -5.41 -8.74 21.47
N VAL A 87 -5.11 -10.01 21.19
CA VAL A 87 -4.68 -10.46 19.85
C VAL A 87 -5.79 -10.24 18.83
N VAL A 88 -7.04 -10.59 19.16
CA VAL A 88 -8.21 -10.33 18.29
C VAL A 88 -8.37 -8.84 18.03
N ASP A 89 -8.36 -8.01 19.07
CA ASP A 89 -8.52 -6.56 18.95
C ASP A 89 -7.39 -5.93 18.08
N MET A 90 -6.15 -6.44 18.17
CA MET A 90 -5.01 -5.95 17.39
C MET A 90 -5.01 -6.44 15.93
N VAL A 91 -5.32 -7.71 15.66
CA VAL A 91 -5.39 -8.21 14.27
C VAL A 91 -6.59 -7.64 13.53
N LEU A 92 -7.75 -7.47 14.18
CA LEU A 92 -8.88 -6.77 13.57
C LEU A 92 -8.59 -5.28 13.29
N ALA A 93 -7.56 -4.70 13.90
CA ALA A 93 -7.12 -3.32 13.67
C ALA A 93 -6.12 -3.18 12.51
N THR A 94 -5.61 -4.28 11.92
CA THR A 94 -4.81 -4.22 10.69
C THR A 94 -5.66 -4.08 9.42
N ASP A 95 -6.99 -4.25 9.54
CA ASP A 95 -7.94 -3.96 8.46
C ASP A 95 -7.85 -2.49 8.05
N MET A 96 -7.33 -2.25 6.85
CA MET A 96 -7.10 -0.90 6.33
C MET A 96 -8.38 -0.07 6.14
N SER A 97 -9.57 -0.69 6.09
CA SER A 97 -10.84 0.05 6.11
C SER A 97 -11.05 0.82 7.43
N LYS A 98 -10.45 0.36 8.53
CA LYS A 98 -10.54 0.97 9.86
C LYS A 98 -9.42 1.98 10.15
N HIS A 99 -8.38 2.03 9.31
CA HIS A 99 -7.18 2.83 9.52
C HIS A 99 -7.49 4.30 9.86
N MET A 100 -8.41 4.94 9.13
CA MET A 100 -8.73 6.36 9.34
C MET A 100 -9.46 6.60 10.67
N THR A 101 -10.32 5.67 11.10
CA THR A 101 -10.98 5.73 12.42
C THR A 101 -9.94 5.56 13.54
N LEU A 102 -9.06 4.57 13.41
CA LEU A 102 -7.99 4.31 14.37
C LEU A 102 -7.00 5.49 14.47
N LEU A 103 -6.63 6.09 13.34
CA LEU A 103 -5.78 7.28 13.32
C LEU A 103 -6.46 8.48 13.98
N ALA A 104 -7.75 8.72 13.70
CA ALA A 104 -8.51 9.80 14.32
C ALA A 104 -8.65 9.61 15.84
N ASP A 105 -8.88 8.39 16.31
CA ASP A 105 -8.96 8.08 17.74
C ASP A 105 -7.58 8.15 18.42
N PHE A 106 -6.51 7.75 17.73
CA PHE A 106 -5.14 7.92 18.20
C PHE A 106 -4.77 9.41 18.32
N GLN A 107 -5.11 10.23 17.33
CA GLN A 107 -4.94 11.68 17.37
C GLN A 107 -5.72 12.33 18.53
N LYS A 108 -6.96 11.90 18.82
CA LYS A 108 -7.71 12.34 20.00
C LYS A 108 -7.00 11.96 21.30
N LEU A 109 -6.47 10.74 21.41
CA LEU A 109 -5.77 10.24 22.59
C LEU A 109 -4.44 10.98 22.84
N VAL A 110 -3.70 11.31 21.77
CA VAL A 110 -2.49 12.14 21.85
C VAL A 110 -2.85 13.58 22.24
N ALA A 111 -3.90 14.16 21.63
CA ALA A 111 -4.38 15.50 21.96
C ALA A 111 -4.83 15.63 23.43
N ALA A 112 -5.46 14.59 23.99
CA ALA A 112 -5.86 14.54 25.40
C ALA A 112 -4.67 14.63 26.38
N ASN A 113 -3.44 14.34 25.94
CA ASN A 113 -2.23 14.32 26.77
C ASN A 113 -1.32 15.57 26.67
N LYS A 114 -1.68 16.57 25.83
CA LYS A 114 -1.02 17.91 25.61
C LYS A 114 0.45 17.86 25.10
N THR A 115 0.96 18.76 24.23
CA THR A 115 0.58 20.13 23.81
C THR A 115 0.89 20.44 22.32
N SER A 116 0.05 21.27 21.68
CA SER A 116 0.35 22.33 20.66
C SER A 116 1.17 22.04 19.38
N GLY A 117 0.58 22.30 18.18
CA GLY A 117 1.36 22.63 16.96
C GLY A 117 0.70 22.46 15.57
N ASN A 118 -0.14 23.41 15.15
CA ASN A 118 -0.59 23.75 13.77
C ASN A 118 -1.10 22.67 12.76
N ASN A 119 -2.21 23.03 12.09
CA ASN A 119 -2.93 22.26 11.07
C ASN A 119 -2.86 22.97 9.70
N ILE A 120 -2.47 22.26 8.63
CA ILE A 120 -2.86 22.57 7.24
C ILE A 120 -3.27 21.27 6.51
N TYR A 121 -4.54 20.88 6.63
CA TYR A 121 -5.10 19.66 6.00
C TYR A 121 -5.88 19.92 4.69
N SER A 122 -6.29 21.16 4.38
CA SER A 122 -7.29 21.45 3.33
C SER A 122 -6.78 21.42 1.86
N LYS A 123 -5.81 20.56 1.53
CA LYS A 123 -5.26 20.42 0.17
C LYS A 123 -5.09 18.98 -0.35
N TRP A 124 -5.33 17.95 0.46
CA TRP A 124 -5.09 16.56 0.05
C TRP A 124 -6.32 15.68 -0.19
N ILE A 125 -7.53 16.23 0.02
CA ILE A 125 -8.77 15.70 -0.57
C ILE A 125 -8.60 15.53 -2.10
N ASP A 126 -7.86 16.45 -2.74
CA ASP A 126 -7.61 16.44 -4.19
C ASP A 126 -6.76 15.24 -4.68
N ARG A 127 -5.98 14.59 -3.81
CA ARG A 127 -5.20 13.38 -4.19
C ARG A 127 -5.95 12.08 -3.95
N LEU A 128 -6.93 12.10 -3.04
CA LEU A 128 -7.95 11.06 -3.00
C LEU A 128 -8.62 10.96 -4.38
N MET A 129 -8.74 12.07 -5.14
CA MET A 129 -9.36 12.08 -6.47
C MET A 129 -8.59 11.33 -7.58
N GLU A 130 -7.32 10.98 -7.39
CA GLU A 130 -6.49 10.24 -8.36
C GLU A 130 -6.20 8.80 -7.92
N GLU A 131 -6.46 8.44 -6.67
CA GLU A 131 -6.86 7.07 -6.35
C GLU A 131 -8.37 6.90 -6.55
N PHE A 132 -9.11 8.02 -6.68
CA PHE A 132 -10.26 8.20 -7.58
C PHE A 132 -9.87 8.17 -9.09
N TRP A 133 -8.63 7.74 -9.35
CA TRP A 133 -8.17 6.98 -10.52
C TRP A 133 -7.37 5.67 -10.18
N LYS A 134 -8.04 4.56 -9.76
CA LYS A 134 -7.49 3.19 -9.95
C LYS A 134 -8.35 1.91 -10.15
N GLN A 135 -9.56 1.69 -9.59
CA GLN A 135 -10.47 0.67 -10.16
C GLN A 135 -11.11 1.22 -11.47
N GLY A 136 -12.40 0.95 -11.73
CA GLY A 136 -13.38 1.59 -12.62
C GLY A 136 -13.06 1.81 -14.10
N ASP A 137 -11.80 1.92 -14.50
CA ASP A 137 -11.32 1.11 -15.62
C ASP A 137 -11.72 -0.37 -15.39
N ALA A 138 -11.48 -0.91 -14.20
CA ALA A 138 -11.80 -2.30 -13.87
C ALA A 138 -13.31 -2.60 -13.79
N GLU A 139 -14.14 -1.65 -13.34
CA GLU A 139 -15.61 -1.81 -13.39
C GLU A 139 -16.13 -1.61 -14.82
N ARG A 140 -15.59 -0.67 -15.59
CA ARG A 140 -15.88 -0.51 -17.03
C ARG A 140 -15.60 -1.79 -17.82
N ASP A 141 -14.45 -2.43 -17.57
CA ASP A 141 -14.05 -3.67 -18.24
C ASP A 141 -14.91 -4.89 -17.81
N LEU A 142 -15.60 -4.80 -16.66
CA LEU A 142 -16.56 -5.80 -16.16
C LEU A 142 -18.03 -5.46 -16.46
N GLY A 143 -18.32 -4.33 -17.13
CA GLY A 143 -19.68 -3.84 -17.35
C GLY A 143 -20.41 -3.38 -16.07
N LEU A 144 -19.65 -3.14 -14.99
CA LEU A 144 -20.13 -2.62 -13.72
C LEU A 144 -20.10 -1.08 -13.72
N GLU A 145 -20.88 -0.46 -12.83
CA GLU A 145 -20.77 0.99 -12.63
C GLU A 145 -19.37 1.33 -12.09
N ILE A 146 -18.73 2.27 -12.77
CA ILE A 146 -17.42 2.83 -12.45
C ILE A 146 -17.56 3.47 -11.07
N SER A 147 -17.10 2.78 -10.02
CA SER A 147 -16.85 3.43 -8.74
C SER A 147 -16.07 4.70 -9.07
N PRO A 148 -16.19 5.82 -8.35
CA PRO A 148 -15.46 7.00 -8.79
C PRO A 148 -13.94 6.78 -8.68
N MET A 149 -13.49 5.67 -8.05
CA MET A 149 -12.16 5.41 -7.48
C MET A 149 -11.06 5.06 -8.54
N CYS A 150 -11.09 5.57 -9.79
CA CYS A 150 -11.04 4.68 -10.97
C CYS A 150 -10.52 5.11 -12.38
N VAL A 151 -9.21 4.96 -12.71
CA VAL A 151 -8.53 4.91 -14.06
C VAL A 151 -7.09 4.34 -13.92
N ARG A 152 -6.51 3.59 -14.89
CA ARG A 152 -5.15 2.98 -14.84
C ARG A 152 -4.04 3.80 -15.54
N SER A 153 -4.36 4.71 -16.44
CA SER A 153 -3.41 5.36 -17.38
C SER A 153 -2.50 6.46 -16.81
N ALA A 154 -2.59 6.80 -15.51
CA ALA A 154 -2.04 8.06 -14.96
C ALA A 154 -0.94 7.96 -13.87
N THR A 155 -0.45 6.76 -13.51
CA THR A 155 0.31 6.59 -12.24
C THR A 155 1.46 5.56 -12.27
N THR A 156 2.69 6.00 -11.99
CA THR A 156 3.94 5.19 -11.91
C THR A 156 4.20 4.61 -10.52
N LYS A 157 5.10 3.61 -10.38
CA LYS A 157 5.48 3.02 -9.07
C LYS A 157 5.91 4.09 -8.05
N ASP A 158 6.76 5.02 -8.47
CA ASP A 158 7.24 6.12 -7.62
C ASP A 158 6.10 7.04 -7.18
N LYS A 159 5.19 7.41 -8.09
CA LYS A 159 4.02 8.23 -7.77
C LYS A 159 3.13 7.59 -6.70
N HIS A 160 2.96 6.26 -6.72
CA HIS A 160 2.26 5.54 -5.63
C HIS A 160 3.04 5.53 -4.32
N GLN A 161 4.36 5.32 -4.32
CA GLN A 161 5.15 5.30 -3.09
C GLN A 161 5.19 6.69 -2.41
N ILE A 162 5.31 7.75 -3.20
CA ILE A 162 5.19 9.14 -2.72
C ILE A 162 3.78 9.37 -2.13
N GLY A 163 2.74 8.93 -2.82
CA GLY A 163 1.35 9.02 -2.35
C GLY A 163 1.14 8.26 -1.05
N PHE A 164 1.53 6.99 -0.98
CA PHE A 164 1.37 6.14 0.19
C PHE A 164 2.10 6.69 1.42
N ILE A 165 3.35 7.13 1.25
CA ILE A 165 4.11 7.75 2.34
C ILE A 165 3.44 9.05 2.80
N LYS A 166 3.02 9.94 1.89
CA LYS A 166 2.39 11.22 2.25
C LYS A 166 0.99 11.07 2.86
N SER A 167 0.20 10.09 2.41
CA SER A 167 -1.23 9.99 2.77
C SER A 167 -1.51 9.09 3.97
N PHE A 168 -0.68 8.07 4.24
CA PHE A 168 -0.94 7.07 5.28
C PHE A 168 0.21 6.94 6.26
N VAL A 169 1.44 6.75 5.76
CA VAL A 169 2.58 6.40 6.62
C VAL A 169 3.06 7.62 7.43
N HIS A 170 3.21 8.78 6.80
CA HIS A 170 3.72 9.99 7.45
C HIS A 170 2.76 10.54 8.53
N PRO A 171 1.44 10.70 8.29
CA PRO A 171 0.52 11.16 9.35
C PRO A 171 0.46 10.24 10.57
N LEU A 172 0.55 8.91 10.37
CA LEU A 172 0.61 7.94 11.45
C LEU A 172 1.91 8.06 12.25
N TRP A 173 3.06 8.09 11.56
CA TRP A 173 4.38 8.20 12.20
C TRP A 173 4.65 9.57 12.82
N GLU A 174 4.08 10.65 12.29
CA GLU A 174 4.10 11.98 12.90
C GLU A 174 3.29 11.98 14.21
N THR A 175 2.06 11.42 14.20
CA THR A 175 1.23 11.30 15.41
C THR A 175 1.93 10.42 16.46
N TRP A 176 2.57 9.33 16.04
CA TRP A 176 3.35 8.45 16.92
C TRP A 176 4.60 9.15 17.47
N ALA A 177 5.36 9.86 16.63
CA ALA A 177 6.54 10.61 17.05
C ALA A 177 6.18 11.73 18.03
N GLY A 178 5.03 12.39 17.87
CA GLY A 178 4.50 13.32 18.87
C GLY A 178 4.23 12.68 20.24
N LEU A 179 3.76 11.43 20.27
CA LEU A 179 3.51 10.68 21.52
C LEU A 179 4.81 10.30 22.24
N VAL A 180 5.78 9.74 21.49
CA VAL A 180 7.02 9.14 22.04
C VAL A 180 8.27 10.02 21.87
N HIS A 181 8.10 11.30 21.54
CA HIS A 181 9.21 12.23 21.28
C HIS A 181 10.30 12.17 22.37
N PRO A 182 11.61 12.14 22.02
CA PRO A 182 12.18 12.19 20.67
C PRO A 182 12.37 10.82 20.01
N ASP A 183 11.92 9.73 20.64
CA ASP A 183 12.41 8.36 20.38
C ASP A 183 12.11 7.83 18.96
N ALA A 184 11.17 8.45 18.23
CA ALA A 184 10.83 8.09 16.84
C ALA A 184 11.28 9.12 15.77
N ASN A 185 11.96 10.21 16.14
CA ASN A 185 12.34 11.27 15.19
C ASN A 185 13.19 10.74 14.02
N THR A 186 14.16 9.86 14.29
CA THR A 186 15.01 9.25 13.25
C THR A 186 14.22 8.37 12.26
N ILE A 187 13.08 7.80 12.69
CA ILE A 187 12.20 7.04 11.81
C ILE A 187 11.46 8.00 10.87
N LEU A 188 10.96 9.12 11.39
CA LEU A 188 10.30 10.17 10.61
C LEU A 188 11.25 10.79 9.58
N GLU A 189 12.47 11.16 9.99
CA GLU A 189 13.53 11.66 9.09
C GLU A 189 13.88 10.66 7.97
N THR A 190 13.88 9.37 8.28
CA THR A 190 14.16 8.31 7.29
C THR A 190 13.00 8.13 6.33
N LEU A 191 11.76 8.23 6.82
CA LEU A 191 10.55 8.17 6.00
C LEU A 191 10.49 9.32 5.00
N GLU A 192 10.82 10.55 5.44
CA GLU A 192 10.90 11.73 4.58
C GLU A 192 12.00 11.61 3.53
N ARG A 193 13.18 11.11 3.91
CA ARG A 193 14.28 10.86 2.97
C ARG A 193 13.91 9.84 1.88
N ASN A 194 13.18 8.77 2.25
CA ASN A 194 12.71 7.76 1.31
C ASN A 194 11.66 8.31 0.34
N ARG A 195 10.74 9.15 0.83
CA ARG A 195 9.79 9.90 0.01
C ARG A 195 10.50 10.79 -1.00
N ASP A 196 11.46 11.60 -0.55
CA ASP A 196 12.17 12.57 -1.40
C ASP A 196 13.02 11.87 -2.47
N TRP A 197 13.62 10.72 -2.15
CA TRP A 197 14.29 9.86 -3.14
C TRP A 197 13.34 9.42 -4.26
N HIS A 198 12.11 9.02 -3.93
CA HIS A 198 11.10 8.69 -4.94
C HIS A 198 10.67 9.92 -5.76
N GLU A 199 10.56 11.12 -5.16
CA GLU A 199 10.23 12.35 -5.89
C GLU A 199 11.30 12.73 -6.91
N VAL A 200 12.58 12.67 -6.53
CA VAL A 200 13.72 12.91 -7.45
C VAL A 200 13.72 11.90 -8.60
N ARG A 201 13.46 10.62 -8.31
CA ARG A 201 13.42 9.57 -9.33
C ARG A 201 12.24 9.73 -10.29
N LEU A 202 11.07 10.15 -9.78
CA LEU A 202 9.90 10.47 -10.61
C LEU A 202 10.19 11.66 -11.54
N ALA A 203 10.78 12.74 -11.01
CA ALA A 203 11.13 13.92 -11.79
C ALA A 203 12.10 13.59 -12.94
N ALA A 204 13.14 12.78 -12.67
CA ALA A 204 14.10 12.33 -13.67
C ALA A 204 13.42 11.54 -14.81
N LEU A 205 12.50 10.62 -14.48
CA LEU A 205 11.73 9.85 -15.47
C LEU A 205 10.82 10.73 -16.34
N THR A 206 10.25 11.82 -15.78
CA THR A 206 9.42 12.77 -16.53
C THR A 206 10.19 13.81 -17.35
N SER A 207 11.51 13.91 -17.16
CA SER A 207 12.36 14.95 -17.78
C SER A 207 13.17 14.47 -19.00
N SER A 208 13.05 13.20 -19.38
CA SER A 208 13.75 12.66 -20.57
C SER A 208 13.07 13.16 -21.85
N PRO A 209 13.79 13.85 -22.77
CA PRO A 209 13.18 14.38 -23.99
C PRO A 209 12.83 13.26 -24.98
N THR A 210 11.74 13.45 -25.70
CA THR A 210 11.38 12.62 -26.86
C THR A 210 12.47 12.68 -27.92
N ASP A 211 12.95 11.51 -28.35
CA ASP A 211 13.85 11.38 -29.49
C ASP A 211 13.13 11.87 -30.75
N ASN A 212 13.57 12.99 -31.31
CA ASN A 212 12.98 13.60 -32.50
C ASN A 212 14.07 13.84 -33.54
N SER A 213 14.60 12.73 -34.07
CA SER A 213 15.55 12.71 -35.18
C SER A 213 14.95 12.00 -36.40
N SER A 214 13.88 12.61 -36.95
CA SER A 214 13.45 12.35 -38.32
C SER A 214 14.55 12.76 -39.31
N SER A 215 15.51 11.88 -39.53
CA SER A 215 16.57 12.04 -40.53
C SER A 215 16.08 11.49 -41.86
N SER A 216 15.85 12.40 -42.80
CA SER A 216 15.32 12.11 -44.13
C SER A 216 16.25 11.19 -44.93
N ILE A 217 15.77 10.00 -45.29
CA ILE A 217 16.34 9.23 -46.41
C ILE A 217 15.35 9.31 -47.57
N THR A 218 15.56 10.31 -48.44
CA THR A 218 14.88 10.40 -49.73
C THR A 218 15.40 9.28 -50.63
N ALA A 219 14.62 8.21 -50.76
CA ALA A 219 14.91 7.14 -51.71
C ALA A 219 14.64 7.62 -53.15
N THR A 220 15.60 8.33 -53.73
CA THR A 220 15.58 8.70 -55.16
C THR A 220 15.84 7.45 -55.99
N THR A 221 14.79 6.89 -56.58
CA THR A 221 14.89 5.83 -57.59
C THR A 221 15.54 6.39 -58.86
N THR A 222 16.86 6.25 -58.96
CA THR A 222 17.58 6.52 -60.21
C THR A 222 17.23 5.44 -61.23
N ILE A 223 16.38 5.81 -62.19
CA ILE A 223 16.11 5.00 -63.38
C ILE A 223 17.40 4.90 -64.20
N VAL A 224 17.89 3.68 -64.42
CA VAL A 224 19.00 3.43 -65.35
C VAL A 224 18.48 3.63 -66.77
N THR A 225 18.78 4.79 -67.37
CA THR A 225 18.71 4.97 -68.82
C THR A 225 20.11 4.85 -69.42
N ASN A 226 20.40 3.68 -69.98
CA ASN A 226 21.52 3.53 -70.91
C ASN A 226 21.25 4.39 -72.15
N ASN A 227 22.22 5.25 -72.52
CA ASN A 227 22.67 5.39 -73.91
C ASN A 227 23.85 6.37 -74.00
N SER A 228 25.03 5.81 -74.25
CA SER A 228 26.10 6.50 -74.96
C SER A 228 26.43 5.68 -76.21
N LEU A 229 26.01 6.20 -77.37
CA LEU A 229 26.68 5.94 -78.65
C LEU A 229 28.09 6.57 -78.54
N SER A 230 29.16 6.12 -79.19
CA SER A 230 29.31 5.28 -80.39
C SER A 230 30.49 4.28 -80.18
N ASP A 231 30.93 3.39 -81.08
CA ASP A 231 31.00 3.49 -82.54
C ASP A 231 31.29 2.15 -83.24
N HIS A 232 30.93 2.08 -84.53
CA HIS A 232 31.41 1.14 -85.58
C HIS A 232 31.09 -0.39 -85.45
N ALA A 233 31.10 -1.20 -86.52
CA ALA A 233 30.47 -1.14 -87.86
C ALA A 233 30.91 -2.37 -88.69
N LYS A 234 29.99 -2.98 -89.46
CA LYS A 234 30.23 -4.03 -90.50
C LYS A 234 30.69 -5.41 -89.96
N GLN A 235 30.51 -6.54 -90.64
CA GLN A 235 29.64 -6.96 -91.77
C GLN A 235 29.55 -8.49 -91.73
N ASP A 236 28.47 -9.04 -92.30
CA ASP A 236 28.28 -10.43 -92.78
C ASP A 236 28.38 -11.61 -91.78
#